data_AF-A0A098TE41-F1
#
_entry.id   AF-A0A098TE41-F1
#
_cell.length_a   1.000
_cell.length_b   1.000
_cell.length_c   1.000
_cell.angle_alpha   90.00
_cell.angle_beta   90.00
_cell.angle_gamma   90.00
#
_symmetry.space_group_name_H-M   'P 1'
#
loop_
_entity.id
_entity.type
_entity.pdbx_description
1 polymer ?
#
loop_
_entity_poly.entity_id
_entity_poly.type
_entity_poly.pdbx_seq_one_letter_code
_entity_poly.pdbx_strand_id
1 'polypeptide(L)'
;MRDLHPVARRARPPRPARMTSRRRPDLFEKGLEDGGLHEGNADDAPQDERSFFAEPRQGKTRGQALAADPPLEAGGAEHYHGHRDRLRQRFRDSGDRALADYELLELLLFRLIPRRDTKPIAKALLARFGSLPEVLGAPAHLLTEVKGVGDSVATDLKLVAAIAHRMLKGDLKGRQVLASWSSVIEYCRAAMAFEAREQFRVLFLDKKNALIADEVQQTGTVDHTPVYPREVVKRALELSATAIILVHNHPSGDPTPSRADIEMTKLIVDTARPLGITVHDHIIIGKDGHASLKGLKLI
;
A
#
# COMPACT_ATOMS: atom_id res chain seq x y z
N MET A 1 52.57 13.36 40.77
CA MET A 1 53.65 13.09 39.79
C MET A 1 53.78 11.57 39.74
N ARG A 2 53.37 10.94 38.63
CA ARG A 2 53.47 9.51 38.27
C ARG A 2 52.78 8.49 39.20
N ASP A 3 51.69 7.90 38.70
CA ASP A 3 51.41 6.48 38.91
C ASP A 3 50.85 5.89 37.61
N LEU A 4 51.64 4.99 37.02
CA LEU A 4 51.38 4.25 35.79
C LEU A 4 50.68 2.94 36.16
N HIS A 5 49.39 2.81 35.82
CA HIS A 5 48.71 1.50 35.83
C HIS A 5 48.93 0.76 34.49
N PRO A 6 49.20 -0.55 34.50
CA PRO A 6 49.59 -1.30 33.31
C PRO A 6 48.40 -1.71 32.42
N VAL A 7 48.58 -1.57 31.11
CA VAL A 7 47.64 -1.99 30.06
C VAL A 7 47.69 -3.51 29.88
N ALA A 8 46.58 -4.20 30.15
CA ALA A 8 46.41 -5.63 29.90
C ALA A 8 46.30 -5.93 28.38
N ARG A 9 47.15 -6.84 27.90
CA ARG A 9 47.15 -7.33 26.50
C ARG A 9 45.93 -8.23 26.26
N ARG A 10 45.07 -7.86 25.29
CA ARG A 10 44.00 -8.73 24.78
C ARG A 10 44.56 -9.78 23.80
N ALA A 11 44.29 -11.05 24.08
CA ALA A 11 44.61 -12.18 23.21
C ALA A 11 43.75 -12.18 21.93
N ARG A 12 44.34 -12.51 20.78
CA ARG A 12 43.65 -12.69 19.49
C ARG A 12 42.94 -14.05 19.43
N PRO A 13 41.72 -14.14 18.88
CA PRO A 13 41.07 -15.42 18.61
C PRO A 13 41.69 -16.15 17.39
N PRO A 14 41.65 -17.50 17.36
CA PRO A 14 42.21 -18.29 16.27
C PRO A 14 41.33 -18.25 15.00
N ARG A 15 41.96 -18.34 13.83
CA ARG A 15 41.30 -18.42 12.52
C ARG A 15 40.72 -19.83 12.26
N PRO A 16 39.55 -19.97 11.63
CA PRO A 16 39.05 -21.27 11.21
C PRO A 16 39.79 -21.82 9.98
N ALA A 17 40.03 -23.12 9.98
CA ALA A 17 40.70 -23.87 8.91
C ALA A 17 39.80 -24.01 7.67
N ARG A 18 40.38 -23.76 6.49
CA ARG A 18 39.82 -24.16 5.19
C ARG A 18 40.00 -25.65 5.01
N MET A 19 38.93 -26.37 4.65
CA MET A 19 39.05 -27.69 4.04
C MET A 19 38.13 -27.83 2.83
N THR A 20 38.61 -28.63 1.92
CA THR A 20 38.51 -28.51 0.46
C THR A 20 37.37 -29.30 -0.14
N SER A 21 36.95 -28.83 -1.32
CA SER A 21 36.09 -29.50 -2.30
C SER A 21 36.44 -30.97 -2.56
N ARG A 22 35.43 -31.82 -2.70
CA ARG A 22 35.44 -32.92 -3.67
C ARG A 22 34.11 -32.97 -4.42
N ARG A 23 34.23 -32.94 -5.76
CA ARG A 23 33.17 -33.09 -6.75
C ARG A 23 32.93 -34.58 -7.06
N ARG A 24 31.65 -34.95 -7.26
CA ARG A 24 31.02 -35.78 -8.34
C ARG A 24 31.54 -37.23 -8.60
N PRO A 25 30.78 -38.15 -9.25
CA PRO A 25 29.82 -37.88 -10.33
C PRO A 25 28.51 -38.69 -10.42
N ASP A 26 27.74 -38.22 -11.41
CA ASP A 26 26.49 -38.67 -12.01
C ASP A 26 26.57 -40.06 -12.68
N LEU A 27 25.45 -40.78 -12.72
CA LEU A 27 25.10 -41.90 -13.62
C LEU A 27 23.63 -41.64 -14.06
N PHE A 28 23.31 -41.30 -15.33
CA PHE A 28 23.04 -42.18 -16.49
C PHE A 28 22.03 -43.30 -16.17
N GLU A 29 20.98 -43.63 -16.93
CA GLU A 29 20.37 -43.18 -18.19
C GLU A 29 19.06 -44.02 -18.41
N LYS A 30 18.07 -43.46 -19.13
CA LYS A 30 17.16 -44.07 -20.15
C LYS A 30 16.07 -45.15 -19.86
N GLY A 31 14.98 -44.98 -20.65
CA GLY A 31 13.96 -45.95 -21.10
C GLY A 31 12.55 -45.59 -20.59
N LEU A 32 11.58 -45.00 -21.30
CA LEU A 32 10.98 -45.13 -22.66
C LEU A 32 10.28 -46.47 -22.96
N GLU A 33 9.08 -46.33 -23.54
CA GLU A 33 8.10 -47.31 -24.08
C GLU A 33 6.95 -47.74 -23.12
N ASP A 34 5.69 -47.91 -23.52
CA ASP A 34 4.84 -47.42 -24.64
C ASP A 34 3.38 -47.86 -24.33
N GLY A 35 2.38 -47.16 -24.88
CA GLY A 35 1.05 -47.72 -25.23
C GLY A 35 -0.05 -47.91 -24.17
N GLY A 36 -1.19 -47.25 -24.38
CA GLY A 36 -2.47 -47.63 -23.74
C GLY A 36 -3.58 -46.58 -23.82
N LEU A 37 -4.26 -46.48 -24.97
CA LEU A 37 -5.50 -45.71 -25.14
C LEU A 37 -6.65 -46.37 -24.36
N HIS A 38 -7.30 -45.61 -23.47
CA HIS A 38 -8.61 -45.93 -22.94
C HIS A 38 -9.48 -44.66 -22.92
N GLU A 39 -10.52 -44.66 -23.74
CA GLU A 39 -11.63 -43.70 -23.69
C GLU A 39 -12.45 -43.93 -22.42
N GLY A 40 -12.79 -42.84 -21.70
CA GLY A 40 -13.66 -42.89 -20.53
C GLY A 40 -13.82 -41.54 -19.83
N ASN A 41 -14.97 -40.90 -20.09
CA ASN A 41 -15.65 -39.81 -19.37
C ASN A 41 -14.96 -38.45 -19.18
N ALA A 42 -15.52 -37.47 -19.88
CA ALA A 42 -15.43 -36.06 -19.59
C ALA A 42 -16.31 -35.73 -18.36
N ASP A 43 -15.67 -35.28 -17.27
CA ASP A 43 -16.18 -34.29 -16.31
C ASP A 43 -15.18 -34.21 -15.12
N ASP A 44 -14.01 -33.60 -15.35
CA ASP A 44 -13.27 -32.90 -14.31
C ASP A 44 -12.16 -32.06 -14.95
N ALA A 45 -12.45 -30.79 -15.25
CA ALA A 45 -11.45 -29.82 -15.68
C ALA A 45 -11.00 -29.00 -14.45
N PRO A 46 -9.68 -28.92 -14.15
CA PRO A 46 -9.20 -28.01 -13.12
C PRO A 46 -9.43 -26.57 -13.60
N GLN A 47 -10.14 -25.79 -12.79
CA GLN A 47 -10.39 -24.38 -13.05
C GLN A 47 -9.05 -23.64 -13.16
N ASP A 48 -8.79 -23.05 -14.33
CA ASP A 48 -7.60 -22.29 -14.63
C ASP A 48 -7.52 -21.04 -13.74
N GLU A 49 -6.70 -21.09 -12.69
CA GLU A 49 -6.49 -20.00 -11.71
C GLU A 49 -5.84 -18.73 -12.31
N ARG A 50 -5.62 -18.68 -13.63
CA ARG A 50 -5.00 -17.55 -14.33
C ARG A 50 -5.94 -16.37 -14.55
N SER A 51 -7.25 -16.55 -14.35
CA SER A 51 -8.24 -15.49 -14.59
C SER A 51 -8.35 -14.44 -13.48
N PHE A 52 -7.68 -14.63 -12.34
CA PHE A 52 -7.75 -13.70 -11.20
C PHE A 52 -6.66 -12.60 -11.21
N PHE A 53 -5.63 -12.71 -12.05
CA PHE A 53 -4.42 -11.87 -11.94
C PHE A 53 -4.13 -10.95 -13.14
N ALA A 54 -5.06 -10.80 -14.08
CA ALA A 54 -4.86 -9.94 -15.24
C ALA A 54 -6.08 -9.03 -15.50
N GLU A 55 -5.93 -7.73 -15.22
CA GLU A 55 -6.80 -6.70 -15.79
C GLU A 55 -6.23 -6.17 -17.12
N PRO A 56 -7.07 -5.86 -18.12
CA PRO A 56 -6.62 -5.33 -19.39
C PRO A 56 -6.31 -3.83 -19.31
N ARG A 57 -5.16 -3.45 -19.88
CA ARG A 57 -4.76 -2.04 -20.10
C ARG A 57 -5.78 -1.34 -21.00
N GLN A 58 -6.51 -0.35 -20.48
CA GLN A 58 -7.33 0.55 -21.29
C GLN A 58 -6.48 1.52 -22.10
N GLY A 59 -6.74 1.56 -23.40
CA GLY A 59 -6.02 2.37 -24.39
C GLY A 59 -6.33 3.86 -24.29
N LYS A 60 -5.33 4.65 -24.70
CA LYS A 60 -5.37 6.12 -24.79
C LYS A 60 -6.54 6.61 -25.64
N THR A 61 -7.47 7.34 -25.04
CA THR A 61 -8.42 8.18 -25.77
C THR A 61 -7.78 9.51 -26.15
N ARG A 62 -7.90 9.84 -27.44
CA ARG A 62 -7.40 11.04 -28.12
C ARG A 62 -8.12 12.28 -27.56
N GLY A 63 -7.35 13.31 -27.18
CA GLY A 63 -7.87 14.52 -26.54
C GLY A 63 -8.92 15.24 -27.36
N GLN A 64 -10.09 15.47 -26.75
CA GLN A 64 -11.05 16.47 -27.19
C GLN A 64 -10.67 17.82 -26.55
N ALA A 65 -10.50 18.84 -27.39
CA ALA A 65 -10.21 20.19 -26.96
C ALA A 65 -11.38 20.75 -26.14
N LEU A 66 -11.08 21.19 -24.92
CA LEU A 66 -12.02 21.90 -24.06
C LEU A 66 -12.33 23.26 -24.70
N ALA A 67 -13.61 23.52 -24.96
CA ALA A 67 -14.08 24.84 -25.37
C ALA A 67 -13.80 25.86 -24.26
N ALA A 68 -13.31 27.04 -24.63
CA ALA A 68 -12.99 28.12 -23.71
C ALA A 68 -14.25 28.70 -23.07
N ASP A 69 -14.24 28.85 -21.74
CA ASP A 69 -15.27 29.56 -20.98
C ASP A 69 -15.20 31.09 -21.25
N PRO A 70 -16.34 31.80 -21.28
CA PRO A 70 -16.38 33.25 -21.46
C PRO A 70 -15.86 34.00 -20.21
N PRO A 71 -15.50 35.29 -20.33
CA PRO A 71 -14.75 36.01 -19.31
C PRO A 71 -15.54 36.19 -18.00
N LEU A 72 -14.84 36.05 -16.87
CA LEU A 72 -15.36 36.25 -15.52
C LEU A 72 -15.61 37.74 -15.24
N GLU A 73 -16.89 38.11 -15.12
CA GLU A 73 -17.31 39.40 -14.55
C GLU A 73 -17.01 39.47 -13.03
N ALA A 74 -16.46 40.59 -12.61
CA ALA A 74 -16.02 40.86 -11.24
C ALA A 74 -17.22 41.27 -10.34
N GLY A 75 -17.59 40.40 -9.40
CA GLY A 75 -18.62 40.67 -8.37
C GLY A 75 -18.30 39.98 -7.04
N GLY A 76 -17.38 40.58 -6.26
CA GLY A 76 -16.60 39.89 -5.22
C GLY A 76 -17.16 39.77 -3.80
N ALA A 77 -18.46 39.96 -3.51
CA ALA A 77 -18.93 39.90 -2.11
C ALA A 77 -20.28 39.19 -1.87
N GLU A 78 -21.20 39.15 -2.84
CA GLU A 78 -22.59 38.74 -2.55
C GLU A 78 -22.93 37.27 -2.90
N HIS A 79 -22.11 36.60 -3.71
CA HIS A 79 -22.46 35.30 -4.30
C HIS A 79 -22.26 34.06 -3.41
N TYR A 80 -21.57 34.18 -2.27
CA TYR A 80 -21.14 33.02 -1.48
C TYR A 80 -22.13 32.58 -0.39
N HIS A 81 -22.99 33.48 0.09
CA HIS A 81 -23.89 33.18 1.22
C HIS A 81 -24.90 32.09 0.87
N GLY A 82 -25.50 32.13 -0.33
CA GLY A 82 -26.42 31.07 -0.79
C GLY A 82 -25.72 29.83 -1.36
N HIS A 83 -24.46 29.95 -1.80
CA HIS A 83 -23.72 28.82 -2.39
C HIS A 83 -23.53 27.69 -1.39
N ARG A 84 -23.12 28.02 -0.16
CA ARG A 84 -22.92 27.05 0.92
C ARG A 84 -24.16 26.22 1.19
N ASP A 85 -25.33 26.86 1.27
CA ASP A 85 -26.57 26.16 1.60
C ASP A 85 -27.12 25.37 0.40
N ARG A 86 -26.97 25.89 -0.82
CA ARG A 86 -27.28 25.13 -2.05
C ARG A 86 -26.42 23.87 -2.19
N LEU A 87 -25.12 23.97 -1.87
CA LEU A 87 -24.20 22.84 -1.95
C LEU A 87 -24.52 21.77 -0.89
N ARG A 88 -24.84 22.20 0.34
CA ARG A 88 -25.33 21.30 1.40
C ARG A 88 -26.65 20.64 1.03
N GLN A 89 -27.56 21.37 0.37
CA GLN A 89 -28.82 20.84 -0.08
C GLN A 89 -28.61 19.77 -1.15
N ARG A 90 -27.79 20.04 -2.18
CA ARG A 90 -27.41 19.05 -3.19
C ARG A 90 -26.82 17.78 -2.59
N PHE A 91 -25.92 17.91 -1.61
CA PHE A 91 -25.37 16.75 -0.91
C PHE A 91 -26.43 15.95 -0.17
N ARG A 92 -27.37 16.61 0.51
CA ARG A 92 -28.46 15.93 1.23
C ARG A 92 -29.43 15.21 0.29
N ASP A 93 -29.72 15.80 -0.84
CA ASP A 93 -30.73 15.28 -1.77
C ASP A 93 -30.18 14.18 -2.68
N SER A 94 -28.89 14.23 -3.02
CA SER A 94 -28.32 13.37 -4.06
C SER A 94 -26.97 12.73 -3.69
N GLY A 95 -26.49 12.94 -2.48
CA GLY A 95 -25.26 12.33 -1.97
C GLY A 95 -23.99 12.87 -2.61
N ASP A 96 -22.92 12.08 -2.53
CA ASP A 96 -21.59 12.37 -3.03
C ASP A 96 -21.51 12.37 -4.56
N ARG A 97 -22.22 11.44 -5.23
CA ARG A 97 -22.21 11.28 -6.69
C ARG A 97 -22.69 12.51 -7.47
N ALA A 98 -23.39 13.42 -6.79
CA ALA A 98 -23.90 14.64 -7.38
C ALA A 98 -22.93 15.82 -7.26
N LEU A 99 -21.74 15.63 -6.67
CA LEU A 99 -20.76 16.68 -6.42
C LEU A 99 -19.43 16.33 -7.08
N ALA A 100 -18.74 17.36 -7.58
CA ALA A 100 -17.35 17.22 -7.98
C ALA A 100 -16.43 17.12 -6.74
N ASP A 101 -15.23 16.56 -6.91
CA ASP A 101 -14.22 16.42 -5.86
C ASP A 101 -13.94 17.74 -5.10
N TYR A 102 -13.83 18.84 -5.83
CA TYR A 102 -13.60 20.15 -5.22
C TYR A 102 -14.80 20.64 -4.42
N GLU A 103 -16.02 20.26 -4.79
CA GLU A 103 -17.25 20.60 -4.07
C GLU A 103 -17.37 19.80 -2.77
N LEU A 104 -16.97 18.52 -2.78
CA LEU A 104 -16.88 17.70 -1.56
C LEU A 104 -15.87 18.28 -0.57
N LEU A 105 -14.69 18.66 -1.08
CA LEU A 105 -13.66 19.31 -0.26
C LEU A 105 -14.12 20.67 0.25
N GLU A 106 -14.83 21.44 -0.57
CA GLU A 106 -15.42 22.72 -0.19
C GLU A 106 -16.43 22.56 0.95
N LEU A 107 -17.31 21.56 0.88
CA LEU A 107 -18.28 21.25 1.94
C LEU A 107 -17.60 20.93 3.28
N LEU A 108 -16.50 20.18 3.25
CA LEU A 108 -15.71 19.90 4.45
C LEU A 108 -15.09 21.18 4.99
N LEU A 109 -14.41 21.95 4.14
CA LEU A 109 -13.75 23.21 4.52
C LEU A 109 -14.73 24.25 5.07
N PHE A 110 -15.98 24.28 4.63
CA PHE A 110 -17.01 25.15 5.20
C PHE A 110 -17.16 24.97 6.72
N ARG A 111 -16.98 23.74 7.23
CA ARG A 111 -17.07 23.46 8.67
C ARG A 111 -15.84 23.92 9.43
N LEU A 112 -14.68 23.87 8.78
CA LEU A 112 -13.37 24.13 9.37
C LEU A 112 -12.98 25.61 9.30
N ILE A 113 -13.44 26.33 8.26
CA ILE A 113 -13.12 27.73 7.99
C ILE A 113 -14.43 28.52 7.90
N PRO A 114 -14.98 28.99 9.03
CA PRO A 114 -16.23 29.74 9.03
C PRO A 114 -16.05 31.12 8.35
N ARG A 115 -17.13 31.60 7.72
CA ARG A 115 -17.24 32.96 7.16
C ARG A 115 -16.17 33.33 6.12
N ARG A 116 -15.65 32.34 5.39
CA ARG A 116 -14.71 32.53 4.28
C ARG A 116 -15.19 31.79 3.05
N ASP A 117 -14.82 32.31 1.88
CA ASP A 117 -14.93 31.56 0.63
C ASP A 117 -13.86 30.45 0.61
N THR A 118 -14.30 29.19 0.62
CA THR A 118 -13.44 28.01 0.64
C THR A 118 -13.28 27.36 -0.72
N LYS A 119 -14.01 27.83 -1.75
CA LYS A 119 -13.87 27.30 -3.12
C LYS A 119 -12.45 27.49 -3.67
N PRO A 120 -11.79 28.66 -3.52
CA PRO A 120 -10.40 28.82 -3.95
C PRO A 120 -9.44 27.92 -3.17
N ILE A 121 -9.70 27.67 -1.89
CA ILE A 121 -8.86 26.81 -1.05
C ILE A 121 -8.99 25.35 -1.49
N ALA A 122 -10.22 24.86 -1.72
CA ALA A 122 -10.47 23.52 -2.22
C ALA A 122 -9.80 23.29 -3.58
N LYS A 123 -9.95 24.24 -4.51
CA LYS A 123 -9.28 24.19 -5.81
C LYS A 123 -7.76 24.24 -5.69
N ALA A 124 -7.20 25.06 -4.79
CA ALA A 124 -5.75 25.14 -4.57
C ALA A 124 -5.19 23.84 -3.99
N LEU A 125 -5.90 23.20 -3.07
CA LEU A 125 -5.54 21.88 -2.55
C LEU A 125 -5.50 20.83 -3.66
N LEU A 126 -6.56 20.72 -4.46
CA LEU A 126 -6.59 19.78 -5.58
C LEU A 126 -5.57 20.10 -6.67
N ALA A 127 -5.36 21.37 -6.98
CA ALA A 127 -4.33 21.77 -7.94
C ALA A 127 -2.91 21.42 -7.47
N ARG A 128 -2.65 21.49 -6.16
CA ARG A 128 -1.34 21.16 -5.58
C ARG A 128 -1.13 19.66 -5.46
N PHE A 129 -2.14 18.92 -5.02
CA PHE A 129 -1.99 17.51 -4.65
C PHE A 129 -2.50 16.53 -5.69
N GLY A 130 -3.37 16.96 -6.61
CA GLY A 130 -3.91 16.17 -7.73
C GLY A 130 -5.36 15.73 -7.51
N SER A 131 -5.60 14.97 -6.44
CA SER A 131 -6.89 14.33 -6.17
C SER A 131 -7.32 14.42 -4.69
N LEU A 132 -8.59 14.12 -4.39
CA LEU A 132 -9.10 14.06 -3.02
C LEU A 132 -8.29 13.11 -2.12
N PRO A 133 -7.98 11.87 -2.53
CA PRO A 133 -7.14 10.99 -1.74
C PRO A 133 -5.71 11.53 -1.54
N GLU A 134 -5.12 12.20 -2.53
CA GLU A 134 -3.81 12.83 -2.38
C GLU A 134 -3.82 13.99 -1.39
N VAL A 135 -4.89 14.79 -1.35
CA VAL A 135 -5.08 15.81 -0.30
C VAL A 135 -5.16 15.16 1.09
N LEU A 136 -5.97 14.11 1.23
CA LEU A 136 -6.15 13.40 2.49
C LEU A 136 -4.93 12.57 2.90
N GLY A 137 -4.04 12.21 1.97
CA GLY A 137 -2.78 11.52 2.23
C GLY A 137 -1.58 12.45 2.46
N ALA A 138 -1.61 13.68 1.95
CA ALA A 138 -0.47 14.60 2.00
C ALA A 138 0.07 14.86 3.43
N PRO A 139 1.39 14.91 3.64
CA PRO A 139 1.97 15.32 4.92
C PRO A 139 1.39 16.64 5.44
N ALA A 140 1.11 16.73 6.74
CA ALA A 140 0.45 17.89 7.33
C ALA A 140 1.18 19.22 7.06
N HIS A 141 2.51 19.21 7.08
CA HIS A 141 3.32 20.40 6.78
C HIS A 141 3.19 20.88 5.32
N LEU A 142 2.93 19.98 4.36
CA LEU A 142 2.70 20.38 2.97
C LEU A 142 1.29 20.96 2.79
N LEU A 143 0.31 20.49 3.57
CA LEU A 143 -1.05 21.05 3.55
C LEU A 143 -1.05 22.50 4.02
N THR A 144 -0.29 22.82 5.07
CA THR A 144 -0.24 24.17 5.65
C THR A 144 0.47 25.20 4.78
N GLU A 145 1.22 24.76 3.76
CA GLU A 145 1.76 25.66 2.73
C GLU A 145 0.68 26.22 1.80
N VAL A 146 -0.53 25.64 1.77
CA VAL A 146 -1.64 26.16 0.97
C VAL A 146 -2.28 27.35 1.69
N LYS A 147 -2.31 28.52 1.04
CA LYS A 147 -2.89 29.75 1.60
C LYS A 147 -4.34 29.52 2.04
N GLY A 148 -4.59 29.71 3.34
CA GLY A 148 -5.92 29.50 3.95
C GLY A 148 -6.06 28.17 4.68
N VAL A 149 -5.05 27.29 4.61
CA VAL A 149 -4.97 26.04 5.39
C VAL A 149 -3.99 26.27 6.55
N GLY A 150 -4.52 26.39 7.76
CA GLY A 150 -3.73 26.39 8.99
C GLY A 150 -3.64 25.00 9.63
N ASP A 151 -2.91 24.89 10.73
CA ASP A 151 -2.67 23.62 11.45
C ASP A 151 -3.96 22.88 11.84
N SER A 152 -5.00 23.61 12.25
CA SER A 152 -6.32 23.03 12.57
C SER A 152 -6.93 22.35 11.35
N VAL A 153 -6.96 23.04 10.20
CA VAL A 153 -7.53 22.49 8.96
C VAL A 153 -6.74 21.27 8.50
N ALA A 154 -5.40 21.34 8.58
CA ALA A 154 -4.55 20.19 8.24
C ALA A 154 -4.82 19.00 9.16
N THR A 155 -4.98 19.24 10.47
CA THR A 155 -5.30 18.20 11.46
C THR A 155 -6.67 17.57 11.21
N ASP A 156 -7.69 18.37 10.93
CA ASP A 156 -9.04 17.86 10.62
C ASP A 156 -9.07 17.06 9.32
N LEU A 157 -8.32 17.47 8.28
CA LEU A 157 -8.15 16.66 7.07
C LEU A 157 -7.46 15.32 7.38
N LYS A 158 -6.42 15.31 8.22
CA LYS A 158 -5.79 14.05 8.68
C LYS A 158 -6.74 13.21 9.54
N LEU A 159 -7.61 13.83 10.33
CA LEU A 159 -8.62 13.13 11.12
C LEU A 159 -9.62 12.40 10.22
N VAL A 160 -10.11 13.06 9.16
CA VAL A 160 -11.00 12.44 8.16
C VAL A 160 -10.32 11.23 7.51
N ALA A 161 -9.05 11.37 7.11
CA ALA A 161 -8.26 10.26 6.56
C ALA A 161 -8.15 9.09 7.56
N ALA A 162 -7.82 9.39 8.82
CA ALA A 162 -7.70 8.39 9.88
C ALA A 162 -9.03 7.64 10.16
N ILE A 163 -10.17 8.34 10.10
CA ILE A 163 -11.49 7.72 10.22
C ILE A 163 -11.75 6.78 9.05
N ALA A 164 -11.50 7.23 7.81
CA ALA A 164 -11.67 6.41 6.62
C ALA A 164 -10.81 5.13 6.68
N HIS A 165 -9.55 5.25 7.09
CA HIS A 165 -8.68 4.08 7.29
C HIS A 165 -9.22 3.14 8.37
N ARG A 166 -9.74 3.66 9.49
CA ARG A 166 -10.32 2.83 10.55
C ARG A 166 -11.58 2.09 10.11
N MET A 167 -12.42 2.72 9.28
CA MET A 167 -13.61 2.08 8.71
C MET A 167 -13.21 0.90 7.81
N LEU A 168 -12.30 1.13 6.85
CA LEU A 168 -11.81 0.09 5.96
C LEU A 168 -11.07 -1.03 6.71
N LYS A 169 -10.31 -0.69 7.76
CA LYS A 169 -9.67 -1.70 8.63
C LYS A 169 -10.69 -2.51 9.40
N GLY A 170 -11.74 -1.86 9.92
CA GLY A 170 -12.84 -2.49 10.63
C GLY A 170 -13.55 -3.52 9.77
N ASP A 171 -13.74 -3.22 8.48
CA ASP A 171 -14.32 -4.15 7.50
C ASP A 171 -13.48 -5.41 7.26
N LEU A 172 -12.16 -5.36 7.49
CA LEU A 172 -11.28 -6.53 7.41
C LEU A 172 -11.22 -7.33 8.72
N LYS A 173 -11.47 -6.68 9.86
CA LYS A 173 -11.34 -7.32 11.18
C LYS A 173 -12.48 -8.31 11.41
N GLY A 174 -12.15 -9.59 11.55
CA GLY A 174 -13.13 -10.67 11.75
C GLY A 174 -13.74 -11.22 10.46
N ARG A 175 -13.36 -10.70 9.28
CA ARG A 175 -13.64 -11.32 7.98
C ARG A 175 -12.44 -12.14 7.51
N GLN A 176 -12.69 -13.12 6.64
CA GLN A 176 -11.62 -13.83 5.95
C GLN A 176 -11.04 -12.90 4.89
N VAL A 177 -9.78 -12.49 5.08
CA VAL A 177 -9.04 -11.56 4.21
C VAL A 177 -8.99 -12.08 2.78
N LEU A 178 -8.84 -13.39 2.61
CA LEU A 178 -8.80 -14.03 1.29
C LEU A 178 -10.18 -14.20 0.62
N ALA A 179 -11.30 -14.01 1.33
CA ALA A 179 -12.62 -14.09 0.71
C ALA A 179 -12.91 -12.89 -0.21
N SER A 180 -12.17 -11.80 -0.09
CA SER A 180 -12.21 -10.68 -1.03
C SER A 180 -10.83 -10.04 -1.13
N TRP A 181 -10.00 -10.57 -2.04
CA TRP A 181 -8.69 -10.00 -2.35
C TRP A 181 -8.76 -8.51 -2.73
N SER A 182 -9.79 -8.11 -3.47
CA SER A 182 -10.05 -6.70 -3.80
C SER A 182 -10.20 -5.84 -2.55
N SER A 183 -10.88 -6.31 -1.50
CA SER A 183 -10.98 -5.57 -0.23
C SER A 183 -9.63 -5.37 0.46
N VAL A 184 -8.71 -6.32 0.32
CA VAL A 184 -7.33 -6.20 0.84
C VAL A 184 -6.58 -5.12 0.09
N ILE A 185 -6.67 -5.13 -1.24
CA ILE A 185 -6.03 -4.11 -2.09
C ILE A 185 -6.60 -2.73 -1.78
N GLU A 186 -7.93 -2.57 -1.74
CA GLU A 186 -8.57 -1.29 -1.42
C GLU A 186 -8.17 -0.77 -0.04
N TYR A 187 -8.11 -1.65 0.95
CA TYR A 187 -7.60 -1.30 2.27
C TYR A 187 -6.15 -0.81 2.23
N CYS A 188 -5.26 -1.58 1.59
CA CYS A 188 -3.84 -1.24 1.49
C CYS A 188 -3.62 0.05 0.69
N ARG A 189 -4.37 0.27 -0.39
CA ARG A 189 -4.36 1.52 -1.17
C ARG A 189 -4.78 2.69 -0.31
N ALA A 190 -5.91 2.58 0.38
CA ALA A 190 -6.34 3.64 1.28
C ALA A 190 -5.25 3.93 2.32
N ALA A 191 -4.72 2.92 2.99
CA ALA A 191 -3.76 3.09 4.08
C ALA A 191 -2.37 3.58 3.64
N MET A 192 -1.96 3.39 2.37
CA MET A 192 -0.55 3.52 1.98
C MET A 192 -0.28 4.27 0.66
N ALA A 193 -1.24 4.37 -0.28
CA ALA A 193 -0.96 4.86 -1.64
C ALA A 193 -0.47 6.31 -1.71
N PHE A 194 -0.85 7.13 -0.74
CA PHE A 194 -0.53 8.56 -0.69
C PHE A 194 0.41 8.93 0.46
N GLU A 195 0.98 7.93 1.12
CA GLU A 195 1.99 8.14 2.12
C GLU A 195 3.30 8.60 1.45
N ALA A 196 3.87 9.69 1.95
CA ALA A 196 5.06 10.30 1.35
C ALA A 196 6.35 9.52 1.66
N ARG A 197 6.30 8.66 2.68
CA ARG A 197 7.40 7.78 3.06
C ARG A 197 7.09 6.36 2.66
N GLU A 198 8.13 5.63 2.30
CA GLU A 198 8.01 4.20 2.14
C GLU A 198 7.75 3.54 3.50
N GLN A 199 6.71 2.71 3.56
CA GLN A 199 6.30 1.95 4.71
C GLN A 199 6.24 0.48 4.34
N PHE A 200 6.85 -0.37 5.16
CA PHE A 200 6.69 -1.82 5.08
C PHE A 200 5.70 -2.28 6.15
N ARG A 201 4.59 -2.84 5.69
CA ARG A 201 3.45 -3.30 6.48
C ARG A 201 3.33 -4.82 6.35
N VAL A 202 2.93 -5.45 7.46
CA VAL A 202 2.64 -6.88 7.48
C VAL A 202 1.23 -7.09 8.03
N LEU A 203 0.43 -7.82 7.26
CA LEU A 203 -0.88 -8.31 7.70
C LEU A 203 -0.69 -9.73 8.24
N PHE A 204 -0.97 -9.93 9.52
CA PHE A 204 -0.84 -11.22 10.20
C PHE A 204 -2.19 -11.92 10.22
N LEU A 205 -2.24 -13.17 9.74
CA LEU A 205 -3.47 -13.93 9.55
C LEU A 205 -3.50 -15.23 10.37
N ASP A 206 -4.70 -15.62 10.78
CA ASP A 206 -4.94 -16.91 11.44
C ASP A 206 -5.14 -18.06 10.44
N LYS A 207 -5.42 -19.27 10.95
CA LYS A 207 -5.64 -20.48 10.13
C LYS A 207 -6.85 -20.39 9.20
N LYS A 208 -7.80 -19.51 9.47
CA LYS A 208 -8.97 -19.24 8.63
C LYS A 208 -8.73 -18.06 7.70
N ASN A 209 -7.51 -17.53 7.64
CA ASN A 209 -7.11 -16.32 6.93
C ASN A 209 -7.87 -15.07 7.40
N ALA A 210 -8.28 -15.01 8.67
CA ALA A 210 -8.80 -13.79 9.27
C ALA A 210 -7.64 -12.90 9.75
N LEU A 211 -7.80 -11.57 9.64
CA LEU A 211 -6.80 -10.61 10.07
C LEU A 211 -6.69 -10.60 11.61
N ILE A 212 -5.53 -11.03 12.13
CA ILE A 212 -5.17 -10.94 13.54
C ILE A 212 -4.69 -9.52 13.85
N ALA A 213 -3.71 -9.07 13.09
CA ALA A 213 -3.07 -7.77 13.28
C ALA A 213 -2.61 -7.20 11.95
N ASP A 214 -2.52 -5.88 11.94
CA ASP A 214 -1.98 -5.11 10.83
C ASP A 214 -1.02 -4.09 11.43
N GLU A 215 0.27 -4.24 11.10
CA GLU A 215 1.37 -3.51 11.72
C GLU A 215 2.32 -2.99 10.65
N VAL A 216 2.73 -1.73 10.81
CA VAL A 216 3.87 -1.17 10.08
C VAL A 216 5.13 -1.63 10.78
N GLN A 217 5.86 -2.56 10.19
CA GLN A 217 7.12 -3.09 10.74
C GLN A 217 8.28 -2.15 10.46
N GLN A 218 8.15 -1.30 9.44
CA GLN A 218 9.19 -0.32 9.11
C GLN A 218 8.61 0.93 8.46
N THR A 219 9.17 2.08 8.82
CA THR A 219 8.97 3.36 8.12
C THR A 219 10.33 3.86 7.66
N GLY A 220 10.54 3.98 6.35
CA GLY A 220 11.81 4.43 5.78
C GLY A 220 11.96 5.96 5.69
N THR A 221 13.19 6.39 5.43
CA THR A 221 13.55 7.63 4.72
C THR A 221 14.02 7.27 3.29
N VAL A 222 14.34 8.27 2.47
CA VAL A 222 14.66 8.21 1.02
C VAL A 222 15.60 7.08 0.57
N ASP A 223 16.40 6.47 1.45
CA ASP A 223 17.47 5.52 1.09
C ASP A 223 17.32 4.09 1.68
N HIS A 224 16.11 3.62 1.98
CA HIS A 224 15.78 2.30 2.58
C HIS A 224 16.40 2.02 3.96
N THR A 225 15.59 1.45 4.86
CA THR A 225 16.09 0.67 6.00
C THR A 225 15.83 -0.80 5.66
N PRO A 226 16.72 -1.75 6.00
CA PRO A 226 16.49 -3.14 5.65
C PRO A 226 15.41 -3.77 6.54
N VAL A 227 14.39 -4.37 5.92
CA VAL A 227 13.43 -5.24 6.61
C VAL A 227 14.18 -6.50 7.02
N TYR A 228 14.18 -6.82 8.32
CA TYR A 228 14.84 -8.00 8.84
C TYR A 228 13.86 -9.19 8.91
N PRO A 229 14.05 -10.27 8.12
CA PRO A 229 13.15 -11.44 8.11
C PRO A 229 12.91 -12.04 9.50
N ARG A 230 13.95 -12.03 10.35
CA ARG A 230 13.84 -12.53 11.73
C ARG A 230 12.80 -11.78 12.56
N GLU A 231 12.65 -10.46 12.37
CA GLU A 231 11.71 -9.65 13.15
C GLU A 231 10.28 -9.89 12.65
N VAL A 232 10.10 -9.99 11.33
CA VAL A 232 8.80 -10.35 10.71
C VAL A 232 8.33 -11.72 11.21
N VAL A 233 9.21 -12.73 11.17
CA VAL A 233 8.89 -14.10 11.58
C VAL A 233 8.69 -14.19 13.10
N LYS A 234 9.55 -13.55 13.90
CA LYS A 234 9.37 -13.46 15.35
C LYS A 234 8.00 -12.87 15.69
N ARG A 235 7.60 -11.78 15.02
CA ARG A 235 6.31 -11.14 15.27
C ARG A 235 5.14 -12.04 14.86
N ALA A 236 5.25 -12.74 13.74
CA ALA A 236 4.25 -13.72 13.32
C ALA A 236 4.06 -14.82 14.38
N LEU A 237 5.15 -15.33 14.97
CA LEU A 237 5.09 -16.32 16.05
C LEU A 237 4.46 -15.75 17.32
N GLU A 238 4.84 -14.54 17.74
CA GLU A 238 4.25 -13.86 18.91
C GLU A 238 2.72 -13.71 18.78
N LEU A 239 2.24 -13.44 17.58
CA LEU A 239 0.82 -13.30 17.27
C LEU A 239 0.13 -14.64 16.97
N SER A 240 0.86 -15.76 17.01
CA SER A 240 0.36 -17.07 16.59
C SER A 240 -0.23 -17.08 15.17
N ALA A 241 0.31 -16.23 14.29
CA ALA A 241 -0.10 -16.13 12.89
C ALA A 241 0.37 -17.37 12.12
N THR A 242 -0.50 -17.93 11.29
CA THR A 242 -0.17 -19.04 10.38
C THR A 242 0.09 -18.60 8.96
N ALA A 243 -0.28 -17.36 8.63
CA ALA A 243 0.08 -16.76 7.37
C ALA A 243 0.29 -15.24 7.49
N ILE A 244 1.03 -14.68 6.54
CA ILE A 244 1.28 -13.24 6.42
C ILE A 244 1.10 -12.76 4.99
N ILE A 245 0.71 -11.49 4.84
CA ILE A 245 0.79 -10.74 3.57
C ILE A 245 1.75 -9.58 3.81
N LEU A 246 2.76 -9.47 2.95
CA LEU A 246 3.70 -8.36 2.96
C LEU A 246 3.15 -7.24 2.09
N VAL A 247 3.31 -5.99 2.52
CA VAL A 247 2.85 -4.83 1.75
C VAL A 247 3.85 -3.70 1.90
N HIS A 248 4.24 -3.03 0.82
CA HIS A 248 4.87 -1.72 0.91
C HIS A 248 4.37 -0.76 -0.15
N ASN A 249 4.56 0.54 0.06
CA ASN A 249 4.24 1.56 -0.92
C ASN A 249 5.50 2.09 -1.61
N HIS A 250 5.35 2.44 -2.88
CA HIS A 250 6.33 3.24 -3.60
C HIS A 250 5.83 4.70 -3.67
N PRO A 251 6.46 5.64 -2.93
CA PRO A 251 6.07 7.06 -3.00
C PRO A 251 6.22 7.67 -4.41
N SER A 252 7.05 7.07 -5.26
CA SER A 252 7.18 7.42 -6.68
C SER A 252 5.89 7.19 -7.48
N GLY A 253 5.01 6.32 -6.99
CA GLY A 253 3.74 5.95 -7.61
C GLY A 253 3.80 4.72 -8.52
N ASP A 254 4.98 4.30 -8.99
CA ASP A 254 5.17 3.10 -9.82
C ASP A 254 5.23 1.84 -8.93
N PRO A 255 4.27 0.90 -9.02
CA PRO A 255 4.27 -0.30 -8.19
C PRO A 255 5.23 -1.41 -8.68
N THR A 256 6.04 -1.16 -9.71
CA THR A 256 6.95 -2.17 -10.26
C THR A 256 7.98 -2.63 -9.20
N PRO A 257 8.10 -3.95 -8.92
CA PRO A 257 9.03 -4.45 -7.93
C PRO A 257 10.48 -4.24 -8.33
N SER A 258 11.30 -3.75 -7.40
CA SER A 258 12.75 -3.74 -7.56
C SER A 258 13.33 -5.14 -7.34
N ARG A 259 14.60 -5.32 -7.72
CA ARG A 259 15.30 -6.58 -7.44
C ARG A 259 15.48 -6.80 -5.93
N ALA A 260 15.66 -5.73 -5.16
CA ALA A 260 15.79 -5.81 -3.72
C ALA A 260 14.50 -6.31 -3.07
N ASP A 261 13.33 -5.88 -3.55
CA ASP A 261 12.03 -6.34 -3.05
C ASP A 261 11.87 -7.84 -3.26
N ILE A 262 12.21 -8.33 -4.44
CA ILE A 262 12.11 -9.76 -4.79
C ILE A 262 13.05 -10.60 -3.91
N GLU A 263 14.31 -10.17 -3.76
CA GLU A 263 15.30 -10.87 -2.95
C GLU A 263 14.91 -10.91 -1.47
N MET A 264 14.47 -9.77 -0.92
CA MET A 264 13.98 -9.66 0.46
C MET A 264 12.76 -10.56 0.69
N THR A 265 11.81 -10.57 -0.25
CA THR A 265 10.59 -11.39 -0.15
C THR A 265 10.92 -12.88 -0.13
N LYS A 266 11.79 -13.34 -1.03
CA LYS A 266 12.23 -14.73 -1.08
C LYS A 266 12.90 -15.15 0.21
N LEU A 267 13.74 -14.28 0.77
CA LEU A 267 14.38 -14.54 2.06
C LEU A 267 13.34 -14.66 3.19
N ILE A 268 12.30 -13.83 3.23
CA ILE A 268 11.20 -13.97 4.19
C ILE A 268 10.45 -15.28 3.99
N VAL A 269 10.09 -15.63 2.75
CA VAL A 269 9.41 -16.90 2.40
C VAL A 269 10.22 -18.10 2.91
N ASP A 270 11.52 -18.13 2.63
CA ASP A 270 12.41 -19.22 3.01
C ASP A 270 12.63 -19.30 4.53
N THR A 271 12.58 -18.16 5.22
CA THR A 271 12.70 -18.10 6.69
C THR A 271 11.39 -18.52 7.39
N ALA A 272 10.24 -18.16 6.82
CA ALA A 272 8.91 -18.41 7.40
C ALA A 272 8.44 -19.86 7.20
N ARG A 273 8.76 -20.46 6.04
CA ARG A 273 8.29 -21.80 5.64
C ARG A 273 8.62 -22.91 6.65
N PRO A 274 9.84 -23.04 7.20
CA PRO A 274 10.17 -24.10 8.17
C PRO A 274 9.39 -24.00 9.48
N LEU A 275 8.86 -22.80 9.78
CA LEU A 275 8.09 -22.52 11.00
C LEU A 275 6.58 -22.65 10.78
N GLY A 276 6.15 -23.10 9.59
CA GLY A 276 4.74 -23.28 9.26
C GLY A 276 3.99 -21.97 9.04
N ILE A 277 4.69 -20.87 8.73
CA ILE A 277 4.08 -19.58 8.41
C ILE A 277 4.09 -19.41 6.88
N THR A 278 2.90 -19.31 6.28
CA THR A 278 2.75 -19.09 4.84
C THR A 278 2.85 -17.59 4.50
N VAL A 279 3.69 -17.23 3.55
CA VAL A 279 3.64 -15.89 2.93
C VAL A 279 2.68 -15.99 1.74
N HIS A 280 1.51 -15.35 1.85
CA HIS A 280 0.49 -15.45 0.80
C HIS A 280 0.84 -14.64 -0.43
N ASP A 281 1.37 -13.44 -0.23
CA ASP A 281 1.80 -12.54 -1.28
C ASP A 281 2.69 -11.43 -0.72
N HIS A 282 3.31 -10.69 -1.63
CA HIS A 282 3.87 -9.39 -1.38
C HIS A 282 3.28 -8.38 -2.36
N ILE A 283 2.58 -7.37 -1.83
CA ILE A 283 1.86 -6.37 -2.59
C ILE A 283 2.62 -5.05 -2.55
N ILE A 284 2.89 -4.47 -3.72
CA ILE A 284 3.46 -3.14 -3.84
C ILE A 284 2.36 -2.17 -4.22
N ILE A 285 2.18 -1.11 -3.43
CA ILE A 285 1.14 -0.11 -3.61
C ILE A 285 1.74 1.14 -4.24
N GLY A 286 1.25 1.49 -5.42
CA GLY A 286 1.52 2.76 -6.09
C GLY A 286 0.33 3.71 -5.98
N LYS A 287 0.48 4.93 -6.51
CA LYS A 287 -0.60 5.92 -6.57
C LYS A 287 -1.73 5.45 -7.48
N ASP A 288 -1.37 4.96 -8.67
CA ASP A 288 -2.30 4.61 -9.73
C ASP A 288 -2.61 3.10 -9.81
N GLY A 289 -1.94 2.28 -9.01
CA GLY A 289 -2.06 0.83 -9.12
C GLY A 289 -1.41 0.06 -7.99
N HIS A 290 -1.33 -1.26 -8.18
CA HIS A 290 -0.60 -2.16 -7.30
C HIS A 290 0.08 -3.24 -8.14
N ALA A 291 1.07 -3.90 -7.56
CA ALA A 291 1.68 -5.11 -8.12
C ALA A 291 1.65 -6.22 -7.07
N SER A 292 1.37 -7.44 -7.51
CA SER A 292 1.42 -8.66 -6.70
C SER A 292 2.64 -9.47 -7.15
N LEU A 293 3.59 -9.71 -6.25
CA LEU A 293 4.77 -10.54 -6.59
C LEU A 293 4.34 -11.96 -6.96
N LYS A 294 3.32 -12.52 -6.28
CA LYS A 294 2.78 -13.84 -6.61
C LYS A 294 2.08 -13.84 -7.97
N GLY A 295 1.27 -12.82 -8.27
CA GLY A 295 0.60 -12.66 -9.58
C GLY A 295 1.61 -12.50 -10.73
N LEU A 296 2.74 -11.85 -10.46
CA LEU A 296 3.88 -11.74 -11.38
C LEU A 296 4.78 -12.99 -11.43
N LYS A 297 4.47 -14.03 -10.64
CA LYS A 297 5.25 -15.28 -10.53
C LYS A 297 6.70 -15.07 -10.08
N LEU A 298 6.92 -14.09 -9.21
CA LEU A 298 8.23 -13.77 -8.65
C LEU A 298 8.53 -14.52 -7.35
N ILE A 299 7.49 -15.09 -6.72
CA ILE A 299 7.50 -15.91 -5.50
C ILE A 299 6.51 -17.07 -5.60
#